data_AF-A0A7W1PCX5-F1
#
_entry.id   AF-A0A7W1PCX5-F1
#
_cell.length_a   1.000
_cell.length_b   1.000
_cell.length_c   1.000
_cell.angle_alpha   90.00
_cell.angle_beta   90.00
_cell.angle_gamma   90.00
#
_symmetry.space_group_name_H-M   'P 1'
#
loop_
_entity.id
_entity.type
_entity.pdbx_description
1 polymer ?
#
loop_
_entity_poly.entity_id
_entity_poly.type
_entity_poly.pdbx_seq_one_letter_code
_entity_poly.pdbx_strand_id
1 'polypeptide(L)'
;VDASALLWRVTLSGHDAGDRWIELADAWDAHADGRLYPFNDLYAVMAYLGAERHQAVARVLGAQEAAGRGASDTARWIRTVGQPLITGFTAFARGEHKAAVEALHPVRFVANQFGGSHAQRDVIDWTLTEAAIRSGMREVALALSHERIALKPHSPVNREFLRRAGSLALTGM
;
A
#
# COMPACT_ATOMS: atom_id res chain seq x y z
N VAL A 1 -5.15 -13.08 -0.22
CA VAL A 1 -4.26 -12.15 0.53
C VAL A 1 -2.81 -12.24 0.05
N ASP A 2 -2.12 -13.37 0.26
CA ASP A 2 -0.66 -13.44 -0.02
C ASP A 2 -0.31 -13.24 -1.50
N ALA A 3 -1.13 -13.75 -2.42
CA ALA A 3 -0.97 -13.53 -3.86
C ALA A 3 -1.01 -12.04 -4.23
N SER A 4 -1.95 -11.26 -3.67
CA SER A 4 -2.02 -9.80 -3.90
C SER A 4 -0.75 -9.12 -3.44
N ALA A 5 -0.26 -9.47 -2.24
CA ALA A 5 0.95 -8.89 -1.69
C ALA A 5 2.21 -9.26 -2.50
N LEU A 6 2.25 -10.47 -3.07
CA LEU A 6 3.35 -10.93 -3.92
C LEU A 6 3.37 -10.18 -5.25
N LEU A 7 2.25 -10.16 -5.99
CA LEU A 7 2.16 -9.49 -7.28
C LEU A 7 2.40 -7.97 -7.16
N TRP A 8 1.97 -7.36 -6.05
CA TRP A 8 2.25 -5.96 -5.78
C TRP A 8 3.75 -5.71 -5.67
N ARG A 9 4.50 -6.55 -4.95
CA ARG A 9 5.97 -6.42 -4.84
C ARG A 9 6.69 -6.64 -6.16
N VAL A 10 6.22 -7.58 -6.98
CA VAL A 10 6.74 -7.80 -8.35
C VAL A 10 6.59 -6.50 -9.15
N THR A 11 5.41 -5.89 -9.08
CA THR A 11 5.11 -4.61 -9.74
C THR A 11 5.96 -3.46 -9.22
N LEU A 12 6.12 -3.32 -7.90
CA LEU A 12 7.00 -2.31 -7.29
C LEU A 12 8.47 -2.50 -7.69
N SER A 13 8.88 -3.74 -7.98
CA SER A 13 10.23 -4.08 -8.45
C SER A 13 10.39 -3.86 -9.96
N GLY A 14 9.43 -3.21 -10.63
CA GLY A 14 9.50 -2.88 -12.05
C GLY A 14 9.19 -4.04 -12.99
N HIS A 15 8.61 -5.13 -12.50
CA HIS A 15 8.24 -6.28 -13.31
C HIS A 15 6.73 -6.31 -13.56
N ASP A 16 6.34 -6.67 -14.77
CA ASP A 16 4.93 -6.83 -15.13
C ASP A 16 4.38 -8.18 -14.60
N ALA A 17 3.25 -8.11 -13.88
CA ALA A 17 2.55 -9.29 -13.39
C ALA A 17 1.53 -9.82 -14.42
N GLY A 18 1.15 -9.02 -15.42
CA GLY A 18 0.25 -9.36 -16.51
C GLY A 18 -1.14 -9.82 -16.05
N ASP A 19 -1.71 -10.78 -16.77
CA ASP A 19 -3.07 -11.29 -16.58
C ASP A 19 -3.33 -11.92 -15.19
N ARG A 20 -2.27 -12.20 -14.41
CA ARG A 20 -2.40 -12.68 -13.02
C ARG A 20 -3.18 -11.71 -12.15
N TRP A 21 -3.17 -10.42 -12.48
CA TRP A 21 -4.00 -9.45 -11.77
C TRP A 21 -5.49 -9.66 -12.04
N ILE A 22 -5.86 -10.01 -13.27
CA ILE A 22 -7.25 -10.27 -13.67
C ILE A 22 -7.77 -11.50 -12.94
N GLU A 23 -7.02 -12.61 -13.00
CA GLU A 23 -7.37 -13.86 -12.30
C GLU A 23 -7.55 -13.62 -10.80
N LEU A 24 -6.66 -12.83 -10.20
CA LEU A 24 -6.72 -12.52 -8.79
C LEU A 24 -7.89 -11.59 -8.43
N ALA A 25 -8.20 -10.61 -9.29
CA ALA A 25 -9.35 -9.73 -9.12
C ALA A 25 -10.68 -10.51 -9.22
N ASP A 26 -10.78 -11.47 -10.15
CA ASP A 26 -11.94 -12.37 -10.26
C ASP A 26 -12.12 -13.22 -9.00
N ALA A 27 -11.03 -13.75 -8.46
CA ALA A 27 -11.07 -14.49 -7.20
C ALA A 27 -11.55 -13.61 -6.03
N TRP A 28 -11.21 -12.31 -6.05
CA TRP A 28 -11.68 -11.36 -5.03
C TRP A 28 -13.15 -10.96 -5.22
N ASP A 29 -13.71 -10.92 -6.42
CA ASP A 29 -15.11 -10.57 -6.62
C ASP A 29 -16.07 -11.54 -5.88
N ALA A 30 -15.66 -12.80 -5.68
CA ALA A 30 -16.41 -13.78 -4.89
C ALA A 30 -16.33 -13.57 -3.37
N HIS A 31 -15.43 -12.71 -2.89
CA HIS A 31 -15.07 -12.59 -1.47
C HIS A 31 -15.11 -11.16 -0.92
N ALA A 32 -14.82 -10.15 -1.73
CA ALA A 32 -14.75 -8.75 -1.33
C ALA A 32 -16.14 -8.11 -1.43
N ASP A 33 -16.94 -8.29 -0.39
CA ASP A 33 -18.27 -7.71 -0.25
C ASP A 33 -18.27 -6.34 0.48
N GLY A 34 -17.08 -5.81 0.82
CA GLY A 34 -16.91 -4.58 1.59
C GLY A 34 -17.30 -4.72 3.08
N ARG A 35 -17.53 -5.95 3.55
CA ARG A 35 -17.80 -6.29 4.96
C ARG A 35 -16.70 -7.14 5.58
N LEU A 36 -15.70 -7.53 4.79
CA LEU A 36 -14.50 -8.18 5.29
C LEU A 36 -13.80 -7.28 6.32
N TYR A 37 -12.95 -7.88 7.16
CA TYR A 37 -12.04 -7.14 8.03
C TYR A 37 -11.19 -6.18 7.15
N PRO A 38 -11.19 -4.85 7.38
CA PRO A 38 -10.53 -3.85 6.51
C PRO A 38 -9.09 -4.12 6.04
N PHE A 39 -8.36 -5.00 6.73
CA PHE A 39 -7.04 -5.45 6.28
C PHE A 39 -7.13 -6.33 5.03
N ASN A 40 -8.19 -7.14 4.89
CA ASN A 40 -8.46 -7.95 3.70
C ASN A 40 -8.89 -7.08 2.51
N ASP A 41 -9.67 -6.02 2.75
CA ASP A 41 -10.09 -5.07 1.72
C ASP A 41 -8.89 -4.44 1.00
N LEU A 42 -7.80 -4.17 1.73
CA LEU A 42 -6.57 -3.67 1.13
C LEU A 42 -6.01 -4.63 0.07
N TYR A 43 -6.01 -5.94 0.32
CA TYR A 43 -5.48 -6.92 -0.65
C TYR A 43 -6.43 -7.15 -1.82
N ALA A 44 -7.74 -6.99 -1.62
CA ALA A 44 -8.70 -6.94 -2.71
C ALA A 44 -8.45 -5.70 -3.58
N VAL A 45 -8.26 -4.53 -2.96
CA VAL A 45 -7.94 -3.29 -3.66
C VAL A 45 -6.64 -3.40 -4.44
N MET A 46 -5.57 -4.00 -3.90
CA MET A 46 -4.34 -4.24 -4.67
C MET A 46 -4.62 -5.02 -5.95
N ALA A 47 -5.45 -6.07 -5.88
CA ALA A 47 -5.82 -6.86 -7.05
C ALA A 47 -6.66 -6.05 -8.05
N TYR A 48 -7.65 -5.30 -7.56
CA TYR A 48 -8.46 -4.43 -8.42
C TYR A 48 -7.65 -3.31 -9.08
N LEU A 49 -6.68 -2.72 -8.38
CA LEU A 49 -5.80 -1.71 -8.94
C LEU A 49 -4.90 -2.31 -10.02
N GLY A 50 -4.30 -3.48 -9.77
CA GLY A 50 -3.48 -4.18 -10.75
C GLY A 50 -4.26 -4.65 -11.99
N ALA A 51 -5.56 -4.93 -11.82
CA ALA A 51 -6.48 -5.31 -12.92
C ALA A 51 -7.26 -4.12 -13.51
N GLU A 52 -6.90 -2.88 -13.15
CA GLU A 52 -7.55 -1.64 -13.62
C GLU A 52 -9.07 -1.57 -13.37
N ARG A 53 -9.58 -2.30 -12.37
CA ARG A 53 -11.01 -2.33 -11.98
C ARG A 53 -11.38 -1.17 -11.06
N HIS A 54 -11.28 0.06 -11.55
CA HIS A 54 -11.51 1.28 -10.75
C HIS A 54 -12.90 1.33 -10.08
N GLN A 55 -13.94 0.78 -10.72
CA GLN A 55 -15.27 0.71 -10.11
C GLN A 55 -15.30 -0.19 -8.88
N ALA A 56 -14.56 -1.30 -8.86
CA ALA A 56 -14.46 -2.18 -7.71
C ALA A 56 -13.76 -1.48 -6.53
N VAL A 57 -12.69 -0.74 -6.81
CA VAL A 57 -12.01 0.10 -5.81
C VAL A 57 -12.97 1.14 -5.21
N ALA A 58 -13.74 1.82 -6.05
CA ALA A 58 -14.73 2.81 -5.61
C ALA A 58 -15.83 2.18 -4.72
N ARG A 59 -16.28 0.96 -5.04
CA ARG A 59 -17.25 0.24 -4.19
C ARG A 59 -16.68 -0.05 -2.80
N VAL A 60 -15.43 -0.52 -2.71
CA VAL A 60 -14.78 -0.79 -1.43
C VAL A 60 -14.62 0.49 -0.61
N LEU A 61 -14.18 1.58 -1.23
CA LEU A 61 -14.08 2.90 -0.57
C LEU A 61 -15.44 3.37 -0.03
N GLY A 62 -16.51 3.27 -0.83
CA GLY A 62 -17.85 3.64 -0.40
C GLY A 62 -18.38 2.78 0.76
N ALA A 63 -18.10 1.47 0.74
CA ALA A 63 -18.45 0.56 1.82
C ALA A 63 -17.72 0.91 3.13
N GLN A 64 -16.42 1.20 3.05
CA GLN A 64 -15.64 1.65 4.19
C GLN A 64 -16.08 3.01 4.70
N GLU A 65 -16.47 3.94 3.82
CA GLU A 65 -17.05 5.22 4.24
C GLU A 65 -18.33 5.02 5.05
N ALA A 66 -19.25 4.19 4.55
CA ALA A 66 -20.49 3.90 5.26
C ALA A 66 -20.25 3.22 6.61
N ALA A 67 -19.40 2.19 6.64
CA ALA A 67 -19.05 1.48 7.88
C ALA A 67 -18.26 2.36 8.87
N GLY A 68 -17.45 3.29 8.35
CA GLY A 68 -16.70 4.26 9.12
C GLY A 68 -17.55 5.34 9.80
N ARG A 69 -18.84 5.49 9.49
CA ARG A 69 -19.72 6.48 10.16
C ARG A 69 -20.19 6.05 11.55
N GLY A 70 -19.99 4.78 11.92
CA GLY A 70 -20.36 4.26 13.24
C GLY A 70 -19.47 4.77 14.39
N ALA A 71 -19.92 4.50 15.62
CA ALA A 71 -19.17 4.81 16.85
C ALA A 71 -18.37 3.63 17.41
N SER A 72 -18.45 2.45 16.78
CA SER A 72 -17.72 1.25 17.23
C SER A 72 -16.21 1.38 17.04
N ASP A 73 -15.45 0.55 17.76
CA ASP A 73 -14.00 0.45 17.57
C ASP A 73 -13.64 0.05 16.14
N THR A 74 -14.45 -0.81 15.51
CA THR A 74 -14.32 -1.15 14.09
C THR A 74 -14.49 0.06 13.18
N ALA A 75 -15.49 0.91 13.44
CA ALA A 75 -15.69 2.12 12.65
C ALA A 75 -14.53 3.13 12.84
N ARG A 76 -14.01 3.26 14.07
CA ARG A 76 -12.80 4.04 14.33
C ARG A 76 -11.61 3.49 13.54
N TRP A 77 -11.41 2.18 13.57
CA TRP A 77 -10.30 1.53 12.86
C TRP A 77 -10.38 1.72 11.33
N ILE A 78 -11.58 1.63 10.76
CA ILE A 78 -11.80 1.93 9.35
C ILE A 78 -11.34 3.35 9.02
N ARG A 79 -11.74 4.35 9.83
CA ARG A 79 -11.36 5.75 9.59
C ARG A 79 -9.86 6.01 9.77
N THR A 80 -9.24 5.39 10.77
CA THR A 80 -7.85 5.71 11.15
C THR A 80 -6.81 4.84 10.45
N VAL A 81 -7.20 3.70 9.88
CA VAL A 81 -6.26 2.75 9.26
C VAL A 81 -6.77 2.30 7.88
N GLY A 82 -7.97 1.74 7.79
CA GLY A 82 -8.49 1.18 6.54
C GLY A 82 -8.56 2.19 5.38
N GLN A 83 -9.24 3.31 5.61
CA GLN A 83 -9.43 4.37 4.61
C GLN A 83 -8.11 5.00 4.16
N PRO A 84 -7.18 5.40 5.06
CA PRO A 84 -5.88 5.91 4.62
C PRO A 84 -5.05 4.90 3.82
N LEU A 85 -5.11 3.61 4.17
CA LEU A 85 -4.41 2.57 3.42
C LEU A 85 -4.96 2.45 1.99
N ILE A 86 -6.27 2.30 1.82
CA ILE A 86 -6.87 2.19 0.49
C ILE A 86 -6.66 3.48 -0.32
N THR A 87 -6.78 4.65 0.32
CA THR A 87 -6.52 5.95 -0.30
C THR A 87 -5.09 6.03 -0.81
N GLY A 88 -4.11 5.68 0.03
CA GLY A 88 -2.69 5.75 -0.32
C GLY A 88 -2.30 4.78 -1.44
N PHE A 89 -2.82 3.55 -1.42
CA PHE A 89 -2.58 2.58 -2.50
C PHE A 89 -3.23 3.02 -3.82
N THR A 90 -4.42 3.60 -3.76
CA THR A 90 -5.11 4.14 -4.94
C THR A 90 -4.34 5.33 -5.52
N ALA A 91 -3.88 6.26 -4.69
CA ALA A 91 -3.04 7.38 -5.11
C ALA A 91 -1.73 6.89 -5.74
N PHE A 92 -1.10 5.88 -5.14
CA PHE A 92 0.12 5.27 -5.70
C PHE A 92 -0.12 4.70 -7.10
N ALA A 93 -1.19 3.92 -7.28
CA ALA A 93 -1.53 3.32 -8.58
C ALA A 93 -1.84 4.37 -9.66
N ARG A 94 -2.33 5.56 -9.28
CA ARG A 94 -2.58 6.69 -10.20
C ARG A 94 -1.33 7.53 -10.50
N GLY A 95 -0.18 7.21 -9.90
CA GLY A 95 1.04 8.01 -10.03
C GLY A 95 1.06 9.27 -9.15
N GLU A 96 0.09 9.43 -8.25
CA GLU A 96 -0.02 10.54 -7.29
C GLU A 96 0.87 10.27 -6.06
N HIS A 97 2.16 10.03 -6.30
CA HIS A 97 3.07 9.46 -5.30
C HIS A 97 3.21 10.29 -4.02
N LYS A 98 3.13 11.63 -4.11
CA LYS A 98 3.15 12.50 -2.92
C LYS A 98 1.91 12.30 -2.06
N ALA A 99 0.73 12.24 -2.66
CA ALA A 99 -0.52 11.97 -1.95
C ALA A 99 -0.52 10.56 -1.32
N ALA A 100 0.10 9.59 -1.99
CA ALA A 100 0.32 8.27 -1.42
C ALA A 100 1.20 8.32 -0.15
N VAL A 101 2.29 9.11 -0.14
CA VAL A 101 3.11 9.31 1.06
C VAL A 101 2.29 9.94 2.19
N GLU A 102 1.55 11.01 1.89
CA GLU A 102 0.73 11.73 2.88
C GLU A 102 -0.33 10.82 3.53
N ALA A 103 -0.96 9.92 2.76
CA ALA A 103 -1.96 8.99 3.26
C ALA A 103 -1.34 7.80 4.04
N LEU A 104 -0.22 7.25 3.57
CA LEU A 104 0.37 6.02 4.13
C LEU A 104 1.27 6.28 5.34
N HIS A 105 1.98 7.41 5.37
CA HIS A 105 2.97 7.68 6.41
C HIS A 105 2.39 7.71 7.83
N PRO A 106 1.22 8.33 8.11
CA PRO A 106 0.65 8.35 9.45
C PRO A 106 0.21 6.97 9.96
N VAL A 107 -0.19 6.08 9.05
CA VAL A 107 -0.81 4.79 9.41
C VAL A 107 0.18 3.63 9.51
N ARG A 108 1.40 3.76 8.97
CA ARG A 108 2.42 2.68 8.97
C ARG A 108 2.73 2.12 10.36
N PHE A 109 2.75 2.98 11.39
CA PHE A 109 3.08 2.58 12.77
C PHE A 109 1.90 1.92 13.49
N VAL A 110 0.68 2.30 13.09
CA VAL A 110 -0.56 1.87 13.72
C VAL A 110 -1.08 0.59 13.05
N ALA A 111 -0.86 0.40 11.75
CA ALA A 111 -1.22 -0.81 11.01
C ALA A 111 -0.64 -2.09 11.64
N ASN A 112 0.52 -2.00 12.31
CA ASN A 112 1.11 -3.11 13.05
C ASN A 112 0.27 -3.63 14.22
N GLN A 113 -0.63 -2.81 14.75
CA GLN A 113 -1.52 -3.17 15.85
C GLN A 113 -2.77 -3.92 15.35
N PHE A 114 -2.99 -3.99 14.03
CA PHE A 114 -4.23 -4.48 13.45
C PHE A 114 -3.97 -5.64 12.48
N GLY A 115 -3.60 -6.78 13.05
CA GLY A 115 -3.58 -8.09 12.38
C GLY A 115 -2.53 -8.25 11.28
N GLY A 116 -2.59 -9.42 10.62
CA GLY A 116 -1.70 -9.79 9.53
C GLY A 116 -0.29 -10.21 9.96
N SER A 117 0.34 -11.03 9.13
CA SER A 117 1.74 -11.40 9.32
C SER A 117 2.68 -10.20 9.08
N HIS A 118 3.93 -10.30 9.54
CA HIS A 118 4.95 -9.29 9.23
C HIS A 118 5.13 -9.09 7.73
N ALA A 119 5.10 -10.19 6.95
CA ALA A 119 5.20 -10.13 5.51
C ALA A 119 3.99 -9.42 4.90
N GLN A 120 2.78 -9.66 5.39
CA GLN A 120 1.59 -8.97 4.92
C GLN A 120 1.69 -7.45 5.12
N ARG A 121 2.12 -7.01 6.30
CA ARG A 121 2.26 -5.57 6.62
C ARG A 121 3.43 -4.89 5.90
N ASP A 122 4.52 -5.61 5.63
CA ASP A 122 5.71 -5.05 4.96
C ASP A 122 5.40 -4.45 3.57
N VAL A 123 4.30 -4.87 2.91
CA VAL A 123 3.89 -4.28 1.62
C VAL A 123 3.54 -2.79 1.75
N ILE A 124 3.09 -2.34 2.92
CA ILE A 124 2.78 -0.93 3.20
C ILE A 124 4.08 -0.13 3.19
N ASP A 125 5.11 -0.59 3.91
CA ASP A 125 6.41 0.09 3.95
C ASP A 125 7.13 0.05 2.59
N TRP A 126 6.99 -1.02 1.80
CA TRP A 126 7.50 -1.04 0.42
C TRP A 126 6.82 0.04 -0.43
N THR A 127 5.49 0.10 -0.38
CA THR A 127 4.70 1.05 -1.19
C THR A 127 4.99 2.48 -0.78
N LEU A 128 5.08 2.76 0.52
CA LEU A 128 5.44 4.07 1.06
C LEU A 128 6.87 4.48 0.66
N THR A 129 7.84 3.57 0.77
CA THR A 129 9.24 3.84 0.37
C THR A 129 9.32 4.14 -1.12
N GLU A 130 8.67 3.32 -1.95
CA GLU A 130 8.63 3.53 -3.39
C GLU A 130 7.92 4.84 -3.76
N ALA A 131 6.82 5.18 -3.07
CA ALA A 131 6.10 6.43 -3.26
C ALA A 131 7.01 7.64 -2.96
N ALA A 132 7.75 7.61 -1.85
CA ALA A 132 8.69 8.67 -1.49
C ALA A 132 9.83 8.81 -2.51
N ILE A 133 10.32 7.69 -3.06
CA ILE A 133 11.33 7.72 -4.13
C ILE A 133 10.75 8.36 -5.41
N ARG A 134 9.58 7.90 -5.86
CA ARG A 134 8.96 8.37 -7.10
C ARG A 134 8.43 9.80 -7.02
N SER A 135 8.13 10.30 -5.82
CA SER A 135 7.74 11.70 -5.60
C SER A 135 8.94 12.64 -5.43
N GLY A 136 10.17 12.12 -5.42
CA GLY A 136 11.39 12.92 -5.21
C GLY A 136 11.56 13.45 -3.79
N MET A 137 10.82 12.91 -2.80
CA MET A 137 10.90 13.31 -1.39
C MET A 137 12.14 12.69 -0.74
N ARG A 138 13.32 13.20 -1.12
CA ARG A 138 14.62 12.60 -0.79
C ARG A 138 14.80 12.25 0.68
N GLU A 139 14.57 13.19 1.59
CA GLU A 139 14.79 12.97 3.03
C GLU A 139 13.89 11.85 3.57
N VAL A 140 12.62 11.83 3.15
CA VAL A 140 11.66 10.78 3.52
C VAL A 140 12.08 9.44 2.92
N ALA A 141 12.49 9.42 1.65
CA ALA A 141 12.95 8.22 0.96
C ALA A 141 14.20 7.63 1.61
N LEU A 142 15.17 8.47 2.01
CA LEU A 142 16.38 8.06 2.71
C LEU A 142 16.07 7.49 4.09
N ALA A 143 15.27 8.20 4.90
CA ALA A 143 14.88 7.75 6.23
C ALA A 143 14.21 6.36 6.17
N LEU A 144 13.19 6.21 5.31
CA LEU A 144 12.50 4.93 5.12
C LEU A 144 13.45 3.83 4.63
N SER A 145 14.32 4.12 3.67
CA SER A 145 15.27 3.14 3.14
C SER A 145 16.27 2.68 4.20
N HIS A 146 16.74 3.58 5.06
CA HIS A 146 17.64 3.25 6.18
C HIS A 146 16.96 2.37 7.23
N GLU A 147 15.72 2.68 7.60
CA GLU A 147 14.94 1.83 8.51
C GLU A 147 14.80 0.40 7.95
N ARG A 148 14.53 0.27 6.65
CA ARG A 148 14.43 -1.03 5.98
C ARG A 148 15.76 -1.78 5.93
N ILE A 149 16.87 -1.08 5.69
CA ILE A 149 18.22 -1.67 5.73
C ILE A 149 18.56 -2.15 7.14
N ALA A 150 18.22 -1.39 8.18
CA ALA A 150 18.46 -1.79 9.56
C ALA A 150 17.74 -3.09 9.92
N LEU A 151 16.52 -3.30 9.42
CA LEU A 151 15.76 -4.54 9.62
C LEU A 151 16.28 -5.73 8.81
N LYS A 152 16.74 -5.49 7.56
CA LYS A 152 17.23 -6.55 6.65
C LYS A 152 18.44 -6.06 5.82
N PRO A 153 19.67 -6.05 6.40
CA PRO A 153 20.86 -5.42 5.79
C PRO A 153 21.32 -6.03 4.45
N HIS A 154 20.99 -7.29 4.23
CA HIS A 154 21.39 -8.05 3.04
C HIS A 154 20.29 -8.14 1.98
N SER A 155 19.12 -7.53 2.20
CA SER A 155 18.03 -7.54 1.22
C SER A 155 18.42 -6.74 -0.03
N PRO A 156 18.49 -7.37 -1.23
CA PRO A 156 18.81 -6.66 -2.48
C PRO A 156 17.82 -5.53 -2.77
N VAL A 157 16.54 -5.76 -2.47
CA VAL A 157 15.49 -4.75 -2.67
C VAL A 157 15.70 -3.53 -1.78
N ASN A 158 16.04 -3.74 -0.50
CA ASN A 158 16.25 -2.60 0.40
C ASN A 158 17.50 -1.80 0.02
N ARG A 159 18.54 -2.47 -0.48
CA ARG A 159 19.74 -1.80 -1.02
C ARG A 159 19.40 -0.99 -2.27
N GLU A 160 18.53 -1.50 -3.12
CA GLU A 160 18.08 -0.79 -4.31
C GLU A 160 17.23 0.45 -3.95
N PHE A 161 16.33 0.35 -2.97
CA PHE A 161 15.61 1.54 -2.46
C PHE A 161 16.60 2.60 -1.95
N LEU A 162 17.58 2.21 -1.14
CA LEU A 162 18.60 3.14 -0.63
C LEU A 162 19.39 3.80 -1.77
N ARG A 163 19.83 3.00 -2.75
CA ARG A 163 20.57 3.51 -3.92
C ARG A 163 19.76 4.53 -4.70
N ARG A 164 18.48 4.22 -4.98
CA ARG A 164 17.56 5.13 -5.69
C ARG A 164 17.28 6.40 -4.89
N ALA A 165 17.02 6.28 -3.58
CA ALA A 165 16.82 7.43 -2.69
C ALA A 165 18.06 8.35 -2.65
N GLY A 166 19.27 7.79 -2.58
CA GLY A 166 20.52 8.55 -2.60
C GLY A 166 20.83 9.23 -3.94
N SER A 167 20.22 8.76 -5.03
CA SER A 167 20.36 9.38 -6.36
C SER A 167 19.40 10.56 -6.61
N LEU A 168 18.45 10.80 -5.70
CA LEU A 168 17.54 11.93 -5.81
C LEU A 168 18.29 13.26 -5.62
N ALA A 169 17.91 14.26 -6.39
CA ALA A 169 18.40 15.62 -6.21
C ALA A 169 18.09 16.13 -4.78
N LEU A 170 18.95 16.99 -4.24
CA LEU A 170 18.56 17.77 -3.05
C LEU A 170 17.38 18.64 -3.47
N THR A 171 16.23 18.47 -2.81
CA THR A 171 15.13 19.41 -2.97
C THR A 171 15.64 20.78 -2.52
N GLY A 172 15.69 21.74 -3.45
CA GLY A 172 16.33 23.03 -3.22
C GLY A 172 15.78 23.75 -1.99
N MET A 173 16.70 24.35 -1.24
CA MET A 173 16.44 25.40 -0.25
C MET A 173 15.80 26.61 -0.92
#